data_AF-A3U2L2-F1
#
_entry.id   AF-A3U2L2-F1
#
_cell.length_a   1.000
_cell.length_b   1.000
_cell.length_c   1.000
_cell.angle_alpha   90.00
_cell.angle_beta   90.00
_cell.angle_gamma   90.00
#
_symmetry.space_group_name_H-M   'P 1'
#
loop_
_entity.id
_entity.type
_entity.pdbx_description
1 polymer ?
#
loop_
_entity_poly.entity_id
_entity_poly.type
_entity_poly.pdbx_seq_one_letter_code
_entity_poly.pdbx_strand_id
1 'polypeptide(L)' 'MFRIIKWLIVLIILGAIGLTGYAYIGPYFGVDFTPPKVEIREPVVLDAN' A
#
# COMPACT_ATOMS: atom_id res chain seq x y z
N MET A 1 22.20 27.47 0.21
CA MET A 1 21.16 26.63 0.86
C MET A 1 20.34 25.80 -0.13
N PHE A 2 20.02 26.28 -1.35
CA PHE A 2 19.33 25.51 -2.39
C PHE A 2 20.00 24.20 -2.87
N ARG A 3 21.31 24.04 -2.64
CA ARG A 3 22.07 22.82 -3.01
C ARG A 3 21.58 21.57 -2.28
N ILE A 4 21.24 21.69 -0.99
CA ILE A 4 20.74 20.57 -0.18
C ILE A 4 19.30 20.24 -0.56
N ILE A 5 18.48 21.26 -0.86
CA ILE A 5 17.09 21.08 -1.27
C ILE A 5 16.99 20.21 -2.53
N LYS A 6 17.89 20.40 -3.51
CA LYS A 6 17.95 19.53 -4.70
C LYS A 6 18.14 18.06 -4.34
N TRP A 7 19.03 17.76 -3.39
CA TRP A 7 19.27 16.39 -2.94
C TRP A 7 18.13 15.83 -2.13
N LEU A 8 17.45 16.64 -1.31
CA LEU A 8 16.25 16.22 -0.59
C LEU A 8 15.13 15.79 -1.55
N ILE A 9 14.91 16.54 -2.64
CA ILE A 9 13.92 16.17 -3.66
C ILE A 9 14.30 14.84 -4.32
N VAL A 10 15.57 14.64 -4.67
CA VAL A 10 16.06 13.38 -5.25
C VAL A 10 15.85 12.22 -4.27
N LEU A 11 16.14 12.40 -2.98
CA LEU A 11 15.93 11.38 -1.96
C LEU A 11 14.45 11.04 -1.77
N ILE A 12 13.56 12.02 -1.81
CA ILE A 12 12.11 11.78 -1.76
C ILE A 12 11.67 10.93 -2.95
N ILE A 13 12.12 11.27 -4.15
CA ILE A 13 11.79 10.51 -5.37
C ILE A 13 12.34 9.08 -5.27
N LEU A 14 13.60 8.91 -4.85
CA LEU A 14 14.19 7.58 -4.66
C LEU A 14 13.44 6.77 -3.59
N GLY A 15 13.04 7.40 -2.49
CA GLY A 15 12.22 6.78 -1.46
C GLY A 15 10.87 6.33 -2.00
N ALA A 16 10.19 7.18 -2.77
CA ALA A 16 8.91 6.85 -3.40
C ALA A 16 9.04 5.69 -4.40
N ILE A 17 10.10 5.69 -5.22
CA ILE A 17 10.39 4.60 -6.16
C ILE A 17 10.70 3.32 -5.41
N GLY A 18 11.52 3.37 -4.35
CA GLY A 18 11.86 2.21 -3.54
C GLY A 18 10.65 1.60 -2.84
N LEU A 19 9.79 2.44 -2.25
CA LEU A 19 8.56 2.00 -1.60
C LEU A 19 7.59 1.37 -2.62
N THR A 20 7.41 2.02 -3.76
CA THR A 20 6.55 1.52 -4.85
C THR A 20 7.10 0.21 -5.40
N GLY A 21 8.39 0.15 -5.72
CA GLY A 21 9.05 -1.05 -6.22
C GLY A 21 8.94 -2.22 -5.24
N TYR A 22 9.11 -1.97 -3.94
CA TYR A 22 8.92 -3.00 -2.92
C TYR A 22 7.47 -3.49 -2.83
N ALA A 23 6.49 -2.60 -2.91
CA ALA A 23 5.07 -2.99 -2.91
C ALA A 23 4.70 -3.89 -4.11
N TYR A 24 5.30 -3.66 -5.28
CA TYR A 24 5.06 -4.47 -6.48
C TYR A 24 5.87 -5.77 -6.51
N ILE A 25 7.13 -5.75 -6.09
CA ILE A 25 8.01 -6.91 -6.20
C ILE A 25 7.93 -7.80 -4.95
N GLY A 26 7.62 -7.24 -3.78
CA GLY A 26 7.50 -7.95 -2.51
C GLY A 26 6.64 -9.22 -2.53
N PRO A 27 5.47 -9.26 -3.22
CA PRO A 27 4.65 -10.47 -3.28
C PRO A 27 5.36 -11.64 -3.96
N TYR A 28 6.25 -11.37 -4.93
CA TYR A 28 7.05 -12.41 -5.59
C TYR A 28 8.13 -13.00 -4.66
N PHE A 29 8.46 -12.31 -3.56
CA PHE A 29 9.37 -12.78 -2.52
C PHE A 29 8.64 -13.36 -1.29
N GLY A 30 7.32 -13.57 -1.37
CA GLY A 30 6.52 -14.15 -0.30
C GLY A 30 6.05 -13.15 0.77
N VAL A 31 6.10 -11.84 0.48
CA VAL A 31 5.53 -10.82 1.37
C VAL A 31 4.03 -10.66 1.06
N ASP A 32 3.17 -10.87 2.06
CA ASP A 32 1.73 -10.66 1.91
C ASP A 32 1.33 -9.25 2.36
N PHE A 33 0.81 -8.45 1.42
CA PHE A 33 0.29 -7.10 1.67
C PHE A 33 -1.25 -7.06 1.73
N THR A 34 -1.92 -8.22 1.67
CA THR A 34 -3.37 -8.31 1.71
C THR A 34 -3.88 -8.00 3.12
N PRO A 35 -4.96 -7.21 3.28
CA PRO A 35 -5.58 -7.07 4.59
C PRO A 35 -6.14 -8.42 5.07
N PRO A 36 -6.16 -8.66 6.40
CA PRO A 36 -6.80 -9.84 6.95
C PRO A 36 -8.26 -9.93 6.49
N LYS A 37 -8.63 -11.07 5.90
CA LYS A 37 -10.01 -11.32 5.49
C LYS A 37 -10.78 -11.87 6.68
N VAL A 38 -11.78 -11.13 7.13
CA VAL A 38 -12.70 -11.55 8.20
C VAL A 38 -14.08 -11.77 7.58
N GLU A 39 -14.70 -12.90 7.85
CA GLU A 39 -16.11 -13.10 7.48
C GLU A 39 -16.98 -12.22 8.38
N ILE A 40 -17.75 -11.34 7.76
CA ILE A 40 -18.80 -10.56 8.43
C ILE A 40 -20.14 -11.18 8.03
N ARG A 41 -20.94 -11.58 9.02
CA ARG A 41 -22.28 -12.12 8.83
C ARG A 41 -23.26 -11.24 9.59
N GLU A 42 -24.08 -10.51 8.86
CA GLU A 42 -25.16 -9.70 9.42
C GLU A 42 -26.51 -10.29 9.01
N PRO A 43 -27.47 -10.39 9.94
CA PRO A 43 -28.81 -10.81 9.61
C PRO A 43 -29.47 -9.75 8.71
N VAL A 44 -29.90 -10.16 7.52
CA VAL A 44 -30.69 -9.29 6.63
C VAL A 44 -32.16 -9.66 6.78
N VAL A 45 -33.00 -8.66 7.09
CA VAL A 45 -34.45 -8.81 7.02
C VAL A 45 -34.84 -8.65 5.55
N LEU A 46 -35.24 -9.74 4.91
CA LEU A 46 -35.80 -9.72 3.57
C LEU A 46 -37.29 -9.43 3.68
N ASP A 47 -37.73 -8.25 3.22
CA ASP A 47 -39.14 -7.95 3.05
C ASP A 47 -39.60 -8.53 1.71
N ALA A 48 -40.55 -9.46 1.75
CA ALA A 48 -41.03 -10.24 0.61
C ALA A 48 -42.53 -10.02 0.39
N ASN A 49 -42.99 -8.78 0.49
CA ASN A 49 -44.39 -8.38 0.29
C ASN A 49 -44.54 -7.23 -0.70
#